data_AF-A0A373CQR9-F1
#
_entry.id   AF-A0A373CQR9-F1
#
_cell.length_a   1.000
_cell.length_b   1.000
_cell.length_c   1.000
_cell.angle_alpha   90.00
_cell.angle_beta   90.00
_cell.angle_gamma   90.00
#
_symmetry.space_group_name_H-M   'P 1'
#
loop_
_entity.id
_entity.type
_entity.pdbx_description
1 polymer ?
#
loop_
_entity_poly.entity_id
_entity_poly.type
_entity_poly.pdbx_seq_one_letter_code
_entity_poly.pdbx_strand_id
1 'polypeptide(L)'
;MPEGAYAEGITVIPVGHHNLQRLSRVYVEECVIENCDEVLELFERYLTPVYFSGHLHTQKVMKHLTEPGMDSDTYGIWEIVSNSLILPPCQYGTVTLNTDGSIDYLAKIVNVSSWAAANGETDENLLDFSSYTENYLQTVLKNQIARKLEDVPKELREVMVDFYTDLYKDYYAGVPISYSEKKNEFGYGLWVRYMDPSTEFRQLDGMMRDSISANNHAEIPNPIHLKRP
;
A
#
# COMPACT_ATOMS: atom_id res chain seq x y z
N MET A 1 -25.32 -10.20 -3.30
CA MET A 1 -25.35 -11.07 -2.10
C MET A 1 -24.65 -12.37 -2.49
N PRO A 2 -23.44 -12.64 -1.99
CA PRO A 2 -22.57 -13.73 -2.47
C PRO A 2 -23.24 -15.12 -2.49
N GLU A 3 -24.26 -15.34 -1.67
CA GLU A 3 -24.99 -16.60 -1.55
C GLU A 3 -25.50 -17.20 -2.87
N GLY A 4 -26.20 -16.42 -3.69
CA GLY A 4 -26.75 -16.91 -4.96
C GLY A 4 -25.67 -17.28 -5.97
N ALA A 5 -24.65 -16.44 -6.08
CA ALA A 5 -23.49 -16.69 -6.94
C ALA A 5 -22.71 -17.93 -6.47
N TYR A 6 -22.49 -18.06 -5.17
CA TYR A 6 -21.81 -19.21 -4.59
C TYR A 6 -22.56 -20.52 -4.86
N ALA A 7 -23.89 -20.53 -4.75
CA ALA A 7 -24.72 -21.69 -5.06
C ALA A 7 -24.64 -22.10 -6.55
N GLU A 8 -24.34 -21.16 -7.44
CA GLU A 8 -24.13 -21.38 -8.88
C GLU A 8 -22.65 -21.69 -9.23
N GLY A 9 -21.76 -21.77 -8.23
CA GLY A 9 -20.33 -21.99 -8.44
C GLY A 9 -19.59 -20.77 -9.01
N ILE A 10 -20.17 -19.58 -8.88
CA ILE A 10 -19.60 -18.30 -9.33
C ILE A 10 -18.80 -17.68 -8.19
N THR A 11 -17.51 -17.44 -8.44
CA THR A 11 -16.64 -16.67 -7.54
C THR A 11 -16.99 -15.18 -7.59
N VAL A 12 -17.33 -14.60 -6.44
CA VAL A 12 -17.57 -13.16 -6.30
C VAL A 12 -16.28 -12.47 -5.85
N ILE A 13 -15.92 -11.40 -6.56
CA ILE A 13 -14.80 -10.52 -6.20
C ILE A 13 -15.39 -9.18 -5.75
N PRO A 14 -15.44 -8.89 -4.43
CA PRO A 14 -15.96 -7.64 -3.95
C PRO A 14 -14.94 -6.50 -4.12
N VAL A 15 -15.47 -5.30 -4.37
CA VAL A 15 -14.70 -4.05 -4.45
C VAL A 15 -15.39 -3.04 -3.55
N GLY A 16 -14.63 -2.39 -2.68
CA GLY A 16 -15.13 -1.30 -1.84
C GLY A 16 -14.13 -0.17 -1.72
N HIS A 17 -14.57 0.98 -1.21
CA HIS A 17 -13.69 2.14 -1.05
C HIS A 17 -12.78 1.99 0.18
N HIS A 18 -13.39 1.72 1.33
CA HIS A 18 -12.69 1.50 2.59
C HIS A 18 -12.08 0.10 2.68
N ASN A 19 -11.06 -0.01 3.52
CA ASN A 19 -10.34 -1.26 3.76
C ASN A 19 -11.19 -2.25 4.55
N LEU A 20 -10.98 -3.53 4.31
CA LEU A 20 -11.56 -4.62 5.07
C LEU A 20 -10.75 -4.92 6.33
N GLN A 21 -9.45 -4.64 6.32
CA GLN A 21 -8.52 -4.96 7.40
C GLN A 21 -7.69 -3.75 7.85
N ARG A 22 -7.13 -3.86 9.06
CA ARG A 22 -6.15 -2.90 9.59
C ARG A 22 -4.79 -3.14 8.94
N LEU A 23 -4.53 -2.46 7.83
CA LEU A 23 -3.35 -2.68 6.98
C LEU A 23 -2.17 -1.75 7.27
N SER A 24 -2.36 -0.75 8.14
CA SER A 24 -1.38 0.30 8.39
C SER A 24 -1.27 0.63 9.87
N ARG A 25 -0.04 0.76 10.36
CA ARG A 25 0.30 1.36 11.67
C ARG A 25 0.36 2.88 11.60
N VAL A 26 0.42 3.44 10.40
CA VAL A 26 0.46 4.89 10.13
C VAL A 26 -0.96 5.45 10.13
N TYR A 27 -1.87 4.75 9.46
CA TYR A 27 -3.28 5.11 9.29
C TYR A 27 -4.16 4.11 10.04
N VAL A 28 -4.36 4.38 11.33
CA VAL A 28 -5.06 3.49 12.26
C VAL A 28 -6.55 3.81 12.42
N GLU A 29 -6.97 5.02 12.05
CA GLU A 29 -8.34 5.52 12.18
C GLU A 29 -8.96 5.78 10.80
N GLU A 30 -10.28 5.58 10.69
CA GLU A 30 -11.12 5.95 9.54
C GLU A 30 -10.78 5.28 8.19
N CYS A 31 -9.86 4.33 8.15
CA CYS A 31 -9.52 3.60 6.92
C CYS A 31 -10.27 2.29 6.73
N VAL A 32 -10.69 1.66 7.83
CA VAL A 32 -11.35 0.35 7.84
C VAL A 32 -12.86 0.53 7.92
N ILE A 33 -13.63 -0.29 7.20
CA ILE A 33 -15.09 -0.32 7.29
C ILE A 33 -15.50 -0.58 8.75
N GLU A 34 -16.49 0.17 9.25
CA GLU A 34 -16.93 0.09 10.65
C GLU A 34 -17.33 -1.33 11.08
N ASN A 35 -18.08 -2.04 10.24
CA ASN A 35 -18.52 -3.42 10.48
C ASN A 35 -17.58 -4.47 9.86
N CYS A 36 -16.26 -4.24 9.89
CA CYS A 36 -15.29 -5.12 9.22
C CYS A 36 -15.42 -6.59 9.62
N ASP A 37 -15.68 -6.87 10.90
CA ASP A 37 -15.77 -8.24 11.42
C ASP A 37 -16.99 -8.98 10.80
N GLU A 38 -18.16 -8.33 10.73
CA GLU A 38 -19.35 -8.90 10.10
C GLU A 38 -19.16 -9.13 8.59
N VAL A 39 -18.45 -8.22 7.92
CA VAL A 39 -18.15 -8.32 6.48
C VAL A 39 -17.12 -9.43 6.21
N LEU A 40 -16.10 -9.55 7.06
CA LEU A 40 -15.12 -10.64 7.03
C LEU A 40 -15.82 -11.99 7.18
N GLU A 41 -16.62 -12.17 8.23
CA GLU A 41 -17.37 -13.42 8.45
C GLU A 41 -18.26 -13.79 7.25
N LEU A 42 -18.92 -12.79 6.65
CA LEU A 42 -19.73 -12.99 5.45
C LEU A 42 -18.88 -13.47 4.27
N PHE A 43 -17.74 -12.83 4.00
CA PHE A 43 -16.85 -13.17 2.90
C PHE A 43 -16.15 -14.52 3.11
N GLU A 44 -15.78 -14.86 4.35
CA GLU A 44 -15.21 -16.17 4.68
C GLU A 44 -16.19 -17.31 4.47
N ARG A 45 -17.46 -17.11 4.85
CA ARG A 45 -18.55 -18.07 4.62
C ARG A 45 -18.67 -18.47 3.16
N TYR A 46 -18.46 -17.53 2.24
CA TYR A 46 -18.61 -17.74 0.80
C TYR A 46 -17.28 -17.85 0.04
N LEU A 47 -16.17 -18.12 0.74
CA LEU A 47 -14.86 -18.35 0.12
C LEU A 47 -14.40 -17.20 -0.78
N THR A 48 -14.63 -15.95 -0.39
CA THR A 48 -14.11 -14.81 -1.14
C THR A 48 -12.57 -14.87 -1.22
N PRO A 49 -11.97 -14.98 -2.42
CA PRO A 49 -10.52 -15.08 -2.54
C PRO A 49 -9.82 -13.77 -2.23
N VAL A 50 -10.38 -12.67 -2.73
CA VAL A 50 -9.76 -11.34 -2.70
C VAL A 50 -10.82 -10.25 -2.55
N TYR A 51 -10.47 -9.20 -1.81
CA TYR A 51 -11.18 -7.94 -1.67
C TYR A 51 -10.31 -6.81 -2.20
N PHE A 52 -10.83 -6.01 -3.12
CA PHE A 52 -10.13 -4.83 -3.63
C PHE A 52 -10.61 -3.56 -2.92
N SER A 53 -9.67 -2.78 -2.41
CA SER A 53 -9.92 -1.54 -1.68
C SER A 53 -9.05 -0.37 -2.15
N GLY A 54 -9.38 0.82 -1.65
CA GLY A 54 -8.65 2.06 -1.86
C GLY A 54 -8.52 2.85 -0.56
N HIS A 55 -8.76 4.16 -0.61
CA HIS A 55 -8.84 5.08 0.54
C HIS A 55 -7.54 5.29 1.35
N LEU A 56 -6.78 4.24 1.65
CA LEU A 56 -5.45 4.33 2.27
C LEU A 56 -4.44 5.05 1.37
N HIS A 57 -4.67 5.03 0.07
CA HIS A 57 -3.80 5.59 -0.96
C HIS A 57 -2.36 5.06 -0.92
N THR A 58 -2.15 3.86 -0.41
CA THR A 58 -0.86 3.16 -0.46
C THR A 58 -1.06 1.82 -1.12
N GLN A 59 -0.07 1.36 -1.89
CA GLN A 59 -0.12 0.03 -2.48
C GLN A 59 0.13 -1.02 -1.39
N LYS A 60 -0.89 -1.82 -1.05
CA LYS A 60 -0.81 -2.88 -0.04
C LYS A 60 -1.40 -4.18 -0.55
N VAL A 61 -0.76 -5.29 -0.18
CA VAL A 61 -1.25 -6.66 -0.37
C VAL A 61 -1.10 -7.37 0.96
N MET A 62 -2.22 -7.83 1.53
CA MET A 62 -2.19 -8.57 2.78
C MET A 62 -3.23 -9.68 2.77
N LYS A 63 -2.83 -10.88 3.20
CA LYS A 63 -3.76 -11.97 3.45
C LYS A 63 -4.28 -11.90 4.88
N HIS A 64 -5.59 -11.87 5.04
CA HIS A 64 -6.22 -12.05 6.34
C HIS A 64 -5.93 -13.45 6.86
N LEU A 65 -5.37 -13.53 8.06
CA LEU A 65 -5.19 -14.78 8.78
C LEU A 65 -5.91 -14.65 10.13
N THR A 66 -6.77 -15.61 10.46
CA THR A 66 -7.51 -15.62 11.72
C THR A 66 -6.59 -15.77 12.92
N GLU A 67 -5.45 -16.46 12.75
CA GLU A 67 -4.44 -16.65 13.78
C GLU A 67 -3.01 -16.39 13.26
N PRO A 68 -2.09 -15.88 14.10
CA PRO A 68 -0.68 -15.77 13.75
C PRO A 68 -0.04 -17.15 13.52
N GLY A 69 0.78 -17.28 12.48
CA GLY A 69 1.59 -18.48 12.23
C GLY A 69 0.87 -19.62 11.50
N MET A 70 -0.33 -19.36 10.96
CA MET A 70 -1.05 -20.31 10.11
C MET A 70 -0.24 -20.70 8.88
N ASP A 71 -0.42 -21.95 8.44
CA ASP A 71 0.22 -22.45 7.23
C ASP A 71 -0.16 -21.58 6.02
N SER A 72 0.79 -21.39 5.11
CA SER A 72 0.58 -20.61 3.87
C SER A 72 -0.57 -21.16 3.01
N ASP A 73 -0.86 -22.46 3.10
CA ASP A 73 -1.95 -23.14 2.38
C ASP A 73 -3.31 -23.05 3.08
N THR A 74 -3.39 -22.33 4.21
CA THR A 74 -4.67 -22.08 4.89
C THR A 74 -5.41 -20.94 4.20
N TYR A 75 -6.72 -21.08 4.03
CA TYR A 75 -7.58 -20.07 3.46
C TYR A 75 -7.56 -18.79 4.31
N GLY A 76 -7.62 -17.67 3.61
CA GLY A 76 -7.72 -16.33 4.17
C GLY A 76 -8.04 -15.36 3.05
N ILE A 77 -8.82 -14.32 3.35
CA ILE A 77 -9.20 -13.31 2.35
C ILE A 77 -7.98 -12.44 2.07
N TRP A 78 -7.56 -12.38 0.81
CA TRP A 78 -6.56 -11.39 0.40
C TRP A 78 -7.21 -10.03 0.29
N GLU A 79 -6.57 -9.00 0.82
CA GLU A 79 -6.93 -7.62 0.55
C GLU A 79 -5.83 -6.96 -0.27
N ILE A 80 -6.24 -6.35 -1.38
CA ILE A 80 -5.37 -5.57 -2.23
C ILE A 80 -5.87 -4.13 -2.23
N VAL A 81 -5.09 -3.25 -1.59
CA VAL A 81 -5.30 -1.82 -1.65
C VAL A 81 -4.53 -1.27 -2.83
N SER A 82 -5.23 -0.66 -3.77
CA SER A 82 -4.59 0.10 -4.84
C SER A 82 -4.11 1.44 -4.31
N ASN A 83 -2.88 1.82 -4.68
CA ASN A 83 -2.44 3.21 -4.53
C ASN A 83 -3.40 4.17 -5.25
N SER A 84 -3.38 5.44 -4.88
CA SER A 84 -4.11 6.49 -5.55
C SER A 84 -3.51 6.80 -6.92
N LEU A 85 -4.36 6.86 -7.95
CA LEU A 85 -3.97 7.28 -9.30
C LEU A 85 -3.41 8.71 -9.35
N ILE A 86 -3.79 9.56 -8.39
CA ILE A 86 -3.41 10.98 -8.35
C ILE A 86 -2.23 11.26 -7.40
N LEU A 87 -1.73 10.25 -6.69
CA LEU A 87 -0.54 10.40 -5.84
C LEU A 87 0.62 9.59 -6.41
N PRO A 88 1.84 10.15 -6.47
CA PRO A 88 2.99 9.42 -6.97
C PRO A 88 3.24 8.13 -6.17
N PRO A 89 3.63 7.02 -6.83
CA PRO A 89 4.00 6.93 -8.25
C PRO A 89 2.84 6.73 -9.25
N CYS A 90 1.60 7.05 -8.90
CA CYS A 90 0.43 6.95 -9.79
C CYS A 90 0.22 5.52 -10.31
N GLN A 91 -0.10 4.60 -9.40
CA GLN A 91 -0.25 3.18 -9.74
C GLN A 91 -1.72 2.76 -9.96
N TYR A 92 -1.89 1.69 -10.74
CA TYR A 92 -3.13 0.95 -10.90
C TYR A 92 -2.85 -0.56 -10.88
N GLY A 93 -3.85 -1.35 -10.53
CA GLY A 93 -3.79 -2.81 -10.54
C GLY A 93 -4.20 -3.42 -11.88
N THR A 94 -3.48 -4.45 -12.32
CA THR A 94 -3.97 -5.38 -13.35
C THR A 94 -4.26 -6.72 -12.70
N VAL A 95 -5.42 -7.29 -13.02
CA VAL A 95 -5.90 -8.57 -12.47
C VAL A 95 -6.08 -9.56 -13.61
N THR A 96 -5.49 -10.74 -13.49
CA THR A 96 -5.70 -11.87 -14.39
C THR A 96 -6.51 -12.93 -13.65
N LEU A 97 -7.62 -13.38 -14.25
CA LEU A 97 -8.43 -14.48 -13.74
C LEU A 97 -8.07 -15.74 -14.51
N ASN A 98 -7.49 -16.72 -13.82
CA ASN A 98 -7.03 -17.95 -14.44
C ASN A 98 -8.14 -18.99 -14.53
N THR A 99 -7.99 -19.95 -15.45
CA THR A 99 -8.98 -21.01 -15.68
C THR A 99 -9.12 -21.99 -14.52
N ASP A 100 -8.11 -22.10 -13.66
CA ASP A 100 -8.15 -22.90 -12.43
C ASP A 100 -8.80 -22.15 -11.25
N GLY A 101 -9.25 -20.91 -11.48
CA GLY A 101 -9.86 -20.04 -10.48
C GLY A 101 -8.86 -19.30 -9.59
N SER A 102 -7.56 -19.42 -9.83
CA SER A 102 -6.55 -18.55 -9.22
C SER A 102 -6.59 -17.13 -9.83
N ILE A 103 -6.04 -16.17 -9.10
CA ILE A 103 -6.03 -14.75 -9.48
C ILE A 103 -4.58 -14.24 -9.37
N ASP A 104 -4.08 -13.62 -10.44
CA ASP A 104 -2.81 -12.90 -10.40
C ASP A 104 -3.07 -11.39 -10.37
N TYR A 105 -2.44 -10.71 -9.43
CA TYR A 105 -2.45 -9.25 -9.33
C TYR A 105 -1.06 -8.69 -9.59
N LEU A 106 -0.99 -7.62 -10.39
CA LEU A 106 0.23 -6.84 -10.58
C LEU A 106 -0.08 -5.34 -10.56
N ALA A 107 0.58 -4.60 -9.68
CA ALA A 107 0.56 -3.14 -9.68
C ALA A 107 1.46 -2.58 -10.79
N LYS A 108 0.97 -1.60 -11.53
CA LYS A 108 1.66 -0.91 -12.63
C LYS A 108 1.61 0.59 -12.42
N ILE A 109 2.60 1.29 -12.95
CA ILE A 109 2.65 2.75 -12.98
C ILE A 109 1.97 3.25 -14.25
N VAL A 110 1.18 4.32 -14.15
CA VAL A 110 0.58 4.99 -15.31
C VAL A 110 1.69 5.64 -16.14
N ASN A 111 1.80 5.25 -17.41
CA ASN A 111 2.81 5.77 -18.32
C ASN A 111 2.33 7.04 -19.03
N VAL A 112 2.26 8.14 -18.28
CA VAL A 112 1.82 9.45 -18.78
C VAL A 112 2.78 9.98 -19.86
N SER A 113 4.09 9.83 -19.68
CA SER A 113 5.10 10.23 -20.68
C SER A 113 4.88 9.63 -22.06
N SER A 114 4.60 8.32 -22.14
CA SER A 114 4.36 7.68 -23.43
C SER A 114 3.02 8.09 -24.04
N TRP A 115 1.99 8.30 -23.20
CA TRP A 115 0.71 8.83 -23.66
C TRP A 115 0.88 10.26 -24.21
N ALA A 116 1.61 11.12 -23.52
CA ALA A 116 1.85 12.51 -23.91
C ALA A 116 2.59 12.57 -25.27
N ALA A 117 3.68 11.82 -25.41
CA ALA A 117 4.45 11.74 -26.65
C ALA A 117 3.59 11.22 -27.83
N ALA A 118 2.76 10.19 -27.61
CA ALA A 118 1.90 9.62 -28.63
C ALA A 118 0.76 10.56 -29.08
N ASN A 119 0.36 11.50 -28.23
CA ASN A 119 -0.70 12.48 -28.52
C ASN A 119 -0.14 13.85 -28.98
N GLY A 120 1.18 13.98 -29.16
CA GLY A 120 1.80 15.22 -29.61
C GLY A 120 1.78 16.34 -28.58
N GLU A 121 1.70 15.99 -27.29
CA GLU A 121 1.81 16.95 -26.19
C GLU A 121 3.19 17.61 -26.18
N THR A 122 3.24 18.88 -25.80
CA THR A 122 4.49 19.67 -25.73
C THR A 122 4.88 20.09 -24.32
N ASP A 123 4.05 19.78 -23.32
CA ASP A 123 4.37 20.06 -21.91
C ASP A 123 5.49 19.13 -21.44
N GLU A 124 6.64 19.69 -21.10
CA GLU A 124 7.81 18.94 -20.62
C GLU A 124 7.50 18.14 -19.34
N ASN A 125 6.58 18.62 -18.50
CA ASN A 125 6.16 17.89 -17.30
C ASN A 125 5.35 16.65 -17.65
N LEU A 126 4.59 16.65 -18.75
CA LEU A 126 3.86 15.47 -19.22
C LEU A 126 4.78 14.51 -19.96
N LEU A 127 5.76 15.03 -20.71
CA LEU A 127 6.75 14.22 -21.43
C LEU A 127 7.77 13.55 -20.49
N ASP A 128 8.14 14.21 -19.39
CA ASP A 128 8.98 13.68 -18.31
C ASP A 128 8.22 13.58 -16.98
N PHE A 129 7.05 12.94 -17.04
CA PHE A 129 6.12 12.86 -15.92
C PHE A 129 6.68 12.14 -14.70
N SER A 130 7.53 11.13 -14.90
CA SER A 130 8.17 10.41 -13.79
C SER A 130 9.05 11.36 -12.96
N SER A 131 9.91 12.14 -13.61
CA SER A 131 10.78 13.10 -12.91
C SER A 131 9.97 14.26 -12.33
N TYR A 132 8.94 14.72 -13.04
CA TYR A 132 8.05 15.77 -12.56
C TYR A 132 7.34 15.36 -11.25
N THR A 133 6.71 14.18 -11.24
CA THR A 133 5.97 13.70 -10.06
C THR A 133 6.87 13.39 -8.88
N GLU A 134 8.08 12.87 -9.14
CA GLU A 134 9.09 12.67 -8.10
C GLU A 134 9.50 14.00 -7.46
N ASN A 135 9.85 15.01 -8.28
CA ASN A 135 10.21 16.34 -7.78
C ASN A 135 9.06 17.03 -7.05
N TYR A 136 7.84 16.88 -7.55
CA TYR A 136 6.64 17.39 -6.90
C TYR A 136 6.46 16.77 -5.52
N LEU A 137 6.53 15.44 -5.40
CA LEU A 137 6.39 14.74 -4.13
C LEU A 137 7.50 15.15 -3.15
N GLN A 138 8.76 15.16 -3.60
CA GLN A 138 9.88 15.60 -2.78
C GLN A 138 9.66 17.01 -2.26
N THR A 139 9.20 17.94 -3.10
CA THR A 139 8.95 19.34 -2.71
C THR A 139 7.82 19.46 -1.68
N VAL A 140 6.71 18.74 -1.89
CA VAL A 140 5.57 18.75 -0.97
C VAL A 140 5.97 18.18 0.39
N LEU A 141 6.63 17.02 0.42
CA LEU A 141 7.09 16.38 1.66
C LEU A 141 8.15 17.21 2.37
N LYS A 142 9.11 17.79 1.61
CA LYS A 142 10.11 18.71 2.14
C LYS A 142 9.44 19.86 2.89
N ASN A 143 8.44 20.49 2.29
CA ASN A 143 7.73 21.61 2.90
C ASN A 143 6.89 21.20 4.11
N GLN A 144 6.24 20.03 4.08
CA GLN A 144 5.43 19.54 5.18
C GLN A 144 6.28 19.15 6.39
N ILE A 145 7.34 18.38 6.17
CA ILE A 145 8.21 17.87 7.24
C ILE A 145 9.14 18.96 7.76
N ALA A 146 9.67 19.85 6.92
CA ALA A 146 10.55 20.93 7.39
C ALA A 146 9.88 21.83 8.45
N ARG A 147 8.57 22.07 8.34
CA ARG A 147 7.77 22.80 9.35
C ARG A 147 7.69 22.06 10.68
N LYS A 148 7.72 20.73 10.66
CA LYS A 148 7.73 19.89 11.87
C LYS A 148 9.11 19.81 12.52
N LEU A 149 10.16 20.18 11.79
CA LEU A 149 11.55 20.13 12.22
C LEU A 149 12.14 21.53 12.48
N GLU A 150 11.30 22.52 12.77
CA GLU A 150 11.73 23.92 12.96
C GLU A 150 12.75 24.08 14.10
N ASP A 151 12.64 23.26 15.15
CA ASP A 151 13.55 23.24 16.31
C ASP A 151 14.85 22.43 16.08
N VAL A 152 14.95 21.73 14.94
CA VAL A 152 16.16 20.99 14.56
C VAL A 152 17.14 21.93 13.86
N PRO A 153 18.46 21.86 14.16
CA PRO A 153 19.49 22.61 13.45
C PRO A 153 19.37 22.46 11.93
N LYS A 154 19.55 23.57 11.21
CA LYS A 154 19.29 23.65 9.76
C LYS A 154 20.09 22.60 8.98
N GLU A 155 21.32 22.37 9.38
CA GLU A 155 22.26 21.44 8.74
C GLU A 155 21.81 19.97 8.88
N LEU A 156 21.04 19.65 9.93
CA LEU A 156 20.51 18.30 10.18
C LEU A 156 19.12 18.10 9.58
N ARG A 157 18.39 19.19 9.36
CA ARG A 157 17.02 19.17 8.85
C ARG A 157 16.94 18.52 7.47
N GLU A 158 17.84 18.88 6.56
CA GLU A 158 17.85 18.32 5.20
C GLU A 158 18.00 16.79 5.22
N VAL A 159 18.93 16.27 6.03
CA VAL A 159 19.14 14.82 6.20
C VAL A 159 17.90 14.12 6.73
N MET A 160 17.22 14.71 7.72
CA MET A 160 16.00 14.13 8.28
C MET A 160 14.85 14.14 7.28
N VAL A 161 14.71 15.22 6.51
CA VAL A 161 13.67 15.37 5.51
C VAL A 161 13.88 14.41 4.35
N ASP A 162 15.11 14.28 3.84
CA ASP A 162 15.43 13.34 2.76
C ASP A 162 15.16 11.90 3.22
N PHE A 163 15.59 11.53 4.43
CA PHE A 163 15.32 10.21 4.99
C PHE A 163 13.82 9.89 5.10
N TYR A 164 13.00 10.83 5.56
CA TYR A 164 11.54 10.65 5.61
C TYR A 164 10.93 10.54 4.21
N THR A 165 11.40 11.36 3.28
CA THR A 165 10.91 11.41 1.89
C THR A 165 11.15 10.08 1.19
N ASP A 166 12.33 9.48 1.36
CA ASP A 166 12.67 8.17 0.80
C ASP A 166 11.75 7.08 1.35
N LEU A 167 11.55 7.04 2.67
CA LEU A 167 10.63 6.09 3.30
C LEU A 167 9.19 6.26 2.82
N TYR A 168 8.71 7.49 2.70
CA TYR A 168 7.36 7.79 2.23
C TYR A 168 7.15 7.30 0.80
N LYS A 169 8.11 7.56 -0.10
CA LYS A 169 8.05 7.12 -1.50
C LYS A 169 7.89 5.60 -1.59
N ASP A 170 8.73 4.86 -0.88
CA ASP A 170 8.70 3.39 -0.90
C ASP A 170 7.42 2.84 -0.26
N TYR A 171 6.99 3.45 0.86
CA TYR A 171 5.77 3.07 1.58
C TYR A 171 4.53 3.14 0.69
N TYR A 172 4.36 4.26 0.00
CA TYR A 172 3.21 4.51 -0.87
C TYR A 172 3.25 3.67 -2.15
N ALA A 173 4.44 3.45 -2.69
CA ALA A 173 4.66 2.63 -3.88
C ALA A 173 4.50 1.13 -3.62
N GLY A 174 4.46 0.69 -2.36
CA GLY A 174 4.41 -0.72 -1.98
C GLY A 174 5.76 -1.45 -2.08
N VAL A 175 6.85 -0.68 -2.14
CA VAL A 175 8.23 -1.18 -2.25
C VAL A 175 8.71 -1.63 -0.87
N PRO A 176 9.43 -2.77 -0.76
CA PRO A 176 9.94 -3.24 0.52
C PRO A 176 10.99 -2.30 1.09
N ILE A 177 10.85 -1.97 2.38
CA ILE A 177 11.76 -1.17 3.18
C ILE A 177 12.46 -2.10 4.17
N SER A 178 13.79 -2.16 4.08
CA SER A 178 14.63 -2.92 5.01
C SER A 178 14.71 -2.23 6.37
N TYR A 179 13.89 -2.68 7.31
CA TYR A 179 13.82 -2.11 8.66
C TYR A 179 15.19 -2.11 9.37
N SER A 180 15.95 -3.20 9.25
CA SER A 180 17.27 -3.35 9.88
C SER A 180 18.32 -2.43 9.27
N GLU A 181 18.31 -2.23 7.96
CA GLU A 181 19.27 -1.34 7.29
C GLU A 181 18.95 0.11 7.59
N LYS A 182 17.69 0.51 7.43
CA LYS A 182 17.23 1.88 7.69
C LYS A 182 17.51 2.35 9.12
N LYS A 183 17.44 1.43 10.09
CA LYS A 183 17.79 1.72 11.49
C LYS A 183 19.25 2.10 11.73
N ASN A 184 20.15 1.65 10.87
CA ASN A 184 21.58 1.94 10.97
C ASN A 184 21.97 3.23 10.24
N GLU A 185 21.04 3.84 9.49
CA GLU A 185 21.29 5.08 8.78
C GLU A 185 21.33 6.28 9.74
N PHE A 186 22.21 7.23 9.45
CA PHE A 186 22.36 8.45 10.24
C PHE A 186 21.05 9.24 10.36
N GLY A 187 20.25 9.29 9.27
CA GLY A 187 18.94 9.92 9.25
C GLY A 187 17.99 9.37 10.31
N TYR A 188 17.90 8.03 10.45
CA TYR A 188 17.09 7.40 11.50
C TYR A 188 17.55 7.81 12.90
N GLY A 189 18.86 7.83 13.15
CA GLY A 189 19.43 8.26 14.43
C GLY A 189 19.04 9.70 14.80
N LEU A 190 18.97 10.60 13.81
CA LEU A 190 18.47 11.97 14.02
C LEU A 190 16.98 11.98 14.35
N TRP A 191 16.16 11.19 13.65
CA TRP A 191 14.73 11.05 13.95
C TRP A 191 14.48 10.51 15.36
N VAL A 192 15.24 9.53 15.83
CA VAL A 192 15.17 9.05 17.22
C VAL A 192 15.54 10.17 18.20
N ARG A 193 16.64 10.89 17.93
CA ARG A 193 17.16 11.90 18.86
C ARG A 193 16.25 13.12 19.01
N TYR A 194 15.68 13.59 17.91
CA TYR A 194 14.96 14.86 17.87
C TYR A 194 13.44 14.71 17.86
N MET A 195 12.92 13.58 17.39
CA MET A 195 11.50 13.43 17.11
C MET A 195 10.84 12.28 17.87
N ASP A 196 11.54 11.40 18.59
CA ASP A 196 10.88 10.39 19.43
C ASP A 196 10.37 11.02 20.75
N PRO A 197 9.09 10.86 21.17
CA PRO A 197 8.00 10.07 20.60
C PRO A 197 6.90 10.92 19.94
N SER A 198 7.26 11.84 19.05
CA SER A 198 6.31 12.61 18.23
C SER A 198 5.42 11.70 17.35
N THR A 199 4.32 12.27 16.87
CA THR A 199 3.45 11.60 15.89
C THR A 199 4.20 11.30 14.61
N GLU A 200 5.02 12.24 14.12
CA GLU A 200 5.81 12.10 12.91
C GLU A 200 6.84 10.97 13.02
N PHE A 201 7.49 10.81 14.17
CA PHE A 201 8.37 9.67 14.42
C PHE A 201 7.62 8.33 14.42
N ARG A 202 6.43 8.26 15.05
CA ARG A 202 5.59 7.06 15.01
C ARG A 202 5.14 6.71 13.59
N GLN A 203 4.82 7.71 12.77
CA GLN A 203 4.49 7.50 11.35
C GLN A 203 5.69 6.95 10.59
N LEU A 204 6.88 7.51 10.80
CA LEU A 204 8.12 7.03 10.20
C LEU A 204 8.41 5.57 10.56
N ASP A 205 8.39 5.22 11.85
CA ASP A 205 8.63 3.84 12.30
C ASP A 205 7.53 2.89 11.83
N GLY A 206 6.27 3.37 11.77
CA GLY A 206 5.14 2.66 11.20
C GLY A 206 5.35 2.30 9.72
N MET A 207 5.76 3.26 8.88
CA MET A 207 6.03 3.04 7.46
C MET A 207 7.06 1.93 7.24
N MET A 208 8.14 1.96 8.03
CA MET A 208 9.21 0.96 7.94
C MET A 208 8.75 -0.44 8.38
N ARG A 209 7.90 -0.54 9.41
CA ARG A 209 7.41 -1.83 9.93
C ARG A 209 6.34 -2.48 9.06
N ASP A 210 5.55 -1.67 8.39
CA ASP A 210 4.44 -2.10 7.53
C ASP A 210 4.88 -2.53 6.13
N SER A 211 6.15 -2.33 5.77
CA SER A 211 6.64 -2.49 4.39
C SER A 211 7.83 -3.43 4.31
N ILE A 212 7.88 -4.46 5.14
CA ILE A 212 8.98 -5.44 5.12
C ILE A 212 8.98 -6.35 3.88
N SER A 213 7.86 -6.43 3.16
CA SER A 213 7.67 -7.23 1.95
C SER A 213 7.12 -6.38 0.81
N ALA A 214 7.34 -6.81 -0.42
CA ALA A 214 6.77 -6.16 -1.60
C ALA A 214 5.24 -6.30 -1.62
N ASN A 215 4.55 -5.27 -2.08
CA ASN A 215 3.09 -5.18 -2.15
C ASN A 215 2.56 -5.00 -3.58
N ASN A 216 3.41 -5.21 -4.59
CA ASN A 216 3.09 -4.93 -5.99
C ASN A 216 2.64 -6.17 -6.77
N HIS A 217 2.72 -7.37 -6.19
CA HIS A 217 2.35 -8.62 -6.84
C HIS A 217 1.68 -9.56 -5.84
N ALA A 218 0.66 -10.28 -6.28
CA ALA A 218 0.02 -11.33 -5.50
C ALA A 218 -0.43 -12.47 -6.41
N GLU A 219 -0.06 -13.70 -6.05
CA GLU A 219 -0.60 -14.93 -6.64
C GLU A 219 -1.61 -15.49 -5.62
N ILE A 220 -2.89 -15.39 -5.96
CA ILE A 220 -3.99 -15.74 -5.05
C ILE A 220 -4.57 -17.07 -5.51
N PRO A 221 -4.34 -18.17 -4.76
CA PRO A 221 -4.82 -19.48 -5.14
C PRO A 221 -6.36 -19.56 -5.07
N ASN A 222 -6.93 -20.45 -5.87
CA ASN A 222 -8.37 -20.73 -5.78
C ASN A 222 -8.70 -21.26 -4.36
N PRO A 223 -9.58 -20.58 -3.62
CA PRO A 223 -9.79 -20.84 -2.21
C PRO A 223 -10.50 -22.18 -1.94
N ILE A 224 -11.11 -22.81 -2.95
CA ILE A 224 -11.69 -24.16 -2.82
C ILE A 224 -10.63 -25.26 -2.62
N HIS A 225 -9.36 -24.97 -2.94
CA HIS A 225 -8.24 -25.91 -2.81
C HIS A 225 -7.42 -25.72 -1.53
N LEU A 226 -7.80 -24.76 -0.68
CA LEU A 226 -7.07 -24.42 0.55
C LEU A 226 -7.67 -25.09 1.78
N LYS A 227 -6.85 -25.29 2.81
CA LYS A 227 -7.33 -25.74 4.13
C LYS A 227 -8.21 -24.65 4.74
N ARG A 228 -9.27 -25.04 5.45
CA ARG A 228 -10.02 -24.06 6.25
C ARG A 228 -9.27 -23.79 7.57
N PRO A 229 -9.32 -22.55 8.09
CA PRO A 229 -8.95 -22.27 9.48
C PRO A 229 -9.72 -23.15 10.46
#